data_AF-I3SD49-F1
#
_entry.id   AF-I3SD49-F1
#
_cell.length_a   1.000
_cell.length_b   1.000
_cell.length_c   1.000
_cell.angle_alpha   90.00
_cell.angle_beta   90.00
_cell.angle_gamma   90.00
#
_symmetry.space_group_name_H-M   'P 1'
#
loop_
_entity.id
_entity.type
_entity.pdbx_description
1 polymer ?
#
loop_
_entity_poly.entity_id
_entity_poly.type
_entity_poly.pdbx_seq_one_letter_code
_entity_poly.pdbx_strand_id
1 'polypeptide(L)'
;MGSPKIDNPKCEAAPGCGEWKRPTKRNPAYKGKWHAPLIDNPAYKGIWKPQDIPNLDYFELKKPDFEPIAAIGIEIWTMQDGILFDNILIAQDDKIAASYRETTWKPKFTIEKEKQKEEDVETGSSGLASFQKKVFDLLYKIADIPFLSAYKLKIYDIIEKGEKQPNLTIGILVSVVVVFLSIFFRILFGGKKPATRVEKTNTETSTNQGGEQSEENKEEETAAPPARRRVRRGD
;
A
#
# COMPACT_ATOMS: atom_id res chain seq x y z
N MET A 1 18.90 22.12 -47.44
CA MET A 1 18.08 22.58 -46.31
C MET A 1 17.86 24.08 -46.48
N GLY A 2 16.60 24.54 -46.48
CA GLY A 2 16.31 25.98 -46.54
C GLY A 2 16.57 26.66 -45.19
N SER A 3 16.82 27.98 -45.21
CA SER A 3 17.02 28.77 -44.00
C SER A 3 15.83 28.64 -43.03
N PRO A 4 16.07 28.59 -41.71
CA PRO A 4 15.00 28.53 -40.72
C PRO A 4 14.13 29.79 -40.81
N LYS A 5 12.81 29.60 -40.69
CA LYS A 5 11.85 30.71 -40.66
C LYS A 5 11.95 31.42 -39.31
N ILE A 6 12.07 32.74 -39.34
CA ILE A 6 12.08 33.63 -38.16
C ILE A 6 10.70 34.29 -38.08
N ASP A 7 10.13 34.35 -36.87
CA ASP A 7 8.82 34.96 -36.64
C ASP A 7 8.88 36.49 -36.81
N ASN A 8 7.83 37.08 -37.39
CA ASN A 8 7.76 38.52 -37.64
C ASN A 8 7.33 39.28 -36.37
N PRO A 9 8.16 40.16 -35.78
CA PRO A 9 7.86 40.84 -34.52
C PRO A 9 6.63 41.76 -34.60
N LYS A 10 6.25 42.22 -35.80
CA LYS A 10 5.02 43.02 -35.99
C LYS A 10 3.74 42.23 -35.74
N CYS A 11 3.83 40.90 -35.73
CA CYS A 11 2.70 40.02 -35.51
C CYS A 11 2.43 39.72 -34.03
N GLU A 12 3.35 40.07 -33.12
CA GLU A 12 3.17 39.83 -31.67
C GLU A 12 2.10 40.73 -31.04
N ALA A 13 2.00 41.98 -31.49
CA ALA A 13 1.01 42.94 -30.99
C ALA A 13 -0.29 42.96 -31.83
N ALA A 14 -0.38 42.15 -32.89
CA ALA A 14 -1.49 42.15 -33.84
C ALA A 14 -2.45 40.98 -33.58
N PRO A 15 -3.77 41.13 -33.85
CA PRO A 15 -4.76 40.06 -33.68
C PRO A 15 -4.64 38.91 -34.69
N GLY A 16 -3.75 39.01 -35.69
CA GLY A 16 -3.48 37.98 -36.68
C GLY A 16 -2.29 38.35 -37.58
N CYS A 17 -1.69 37.35 -38.23
CA CYS A 17 -0.51 37.49 -39.08
C CYS A 17 -0.72 36.74 -40.40
N GLY A 18 -0.42 37.39 -41.53
CA GLY A 18 -0.60 36.79 -42.87
C GLY A 18 -2.06 36.76 -43.35
N GLU A 19 -2.34 35.95 -44.37
CA GLU A 19 -3.69 35.82 -44.92
C GLU A 19 -4.65 35.20 -43.90
N TRP A 20 -5.74 35.93 -43.62
CA TRP A 20 -6.77 35.42 -42.72
C TRP A 20 -7.48 34.23 -43.36
N LYS A 21 -7.44 33.08 -42.66
CA LYS A 21 -8.22 31.89 -43.02
C LYS A 21 -9.44 31.79 -42.13
N ARG A 22 -10.63 31.78 -42.76
CA ARG A 22 -11.89 31.58 -42.03
C ARG A 22 -11.85 30.25 -41.25
N PRO A 23 -12.22 30.23 -39.96
CA PRO A 23 -12.39 28.99 -39.22
C PRO A 23 -13.40 28.08 -39.92
N THR A 24 -13.01 26.84 -40.19
CA THR A 24 -13.92 25.85 -40.78
C THR A 24 -14.92 25.39 -39.72
N LYS A 25 -16.19 25.25 -40.11
CA LYS A 25 -17.23 24.64 -39.28
C LYS A 25 -17.44 23.19 -39.72
N ARG A 26 -17.71 22.30 -38.77
CA ARG A 26 -18.08 20.92 -39.07
C ARG A 26 -19.36 20.92 -39.90
N ASN A 27 -19.35 20.21 -41.03
CA ASN A 27 -20.54 20.03 -41.86
C ASN A 27 -21.53 19.08 -41.13
N PRO A 28 -22.72 19.54 -40.70
CA PRO A 28 -23.69 18.70 -40.01
C PRO A 28 -24.27 17.59 -40.90
N ALA A 29 -24.21 17.74 -42.22
CA ALA A 29 -24.66 16.71 -43.17
C ALA A 29 -23.59 15.65 -43.48
N TYR A 30 -22.34 15.84 -43.04
CA TYR A 30 -21.28 14.87 -43.30
C TYR A 30 -21.40 13.68 -42.34
N LYS A 31 -21.87 12.54 -42.86
CA LYS A 31 -22.09 11.30 -42.10
C LYS A 31 -20.84 10.41 -41.99
N GLY A 32 -19.68 10.91 -42.38
CA GLY A 32 -18.45 10.10 -42.49
C GLY A 32 -18.37 9.37 -43.82
N LYS A 33 -17.37 8.50 -43.96
CA LYS A 33 -17.28 7.58 -45.09
C LYS A 33 -18.41 6.56 -44.96
N TRP A 34 -19.09 6.27 -46.06
CA TRP A 34 -20.11 5.22 -46.07
C TRP A 34 -19.43 3.86 -45.86
N HIS A 35 -20.04 3.02 -45.02
CA HIS A 35 -19.60 1.64 -44.78
C HIS A 35 -20.80 0.70 -45.00
N ALA A 36 -20.60 -0.35 -45.79
CA ALA A 36 -21.60 -1.39 -45.99
C ALA A 36 -21.86 -2.16 -44.67
N PRO A 37 -23.10 -2.62 -44.41
CA PRO A 37 -23.35 -3.54 -43.31
C PRO A 37 -22.59 -4.85 -43.53
N LEU A 38 -22.03 -5.40 -42.45
CA LEU A 38 -21.42 -6.73 -42.46
C LEU A 38 -22.53 -7.77 -42.56
N ILE A 39 -22.38 -8.72 -43.49
CA ILE A 39 -23.30 -9.84 -43.70
C ILE A 39 -22.51 -11.11 -43.39
N ASP A 40 -23.10 -12.00 -42.59
CA ASP A 40 -22.49 -13.28 -42.30
C ASP A 40 -22.33 -14.11 -43.58
N ASN A 41 -21.13 -14.64 -43.79
CA ASN A 41 -20.83 -15.42 -44.98
C ASN A 41 -21.39 -16.86 -44.82
N PRO A 42 -22.44 -17.26 -45.55
CA PRO A 42 -23.00 -18.61 -45.45
C PRO A 42 -22.01 -19.71 -45.91
N ALA A 43 -20.95 -19.36 -46.64
CA ALA A 43 -19.89 -20.28 -47.05
C ALA A 43 -18.74 -20.37 -46.03
N TYR A 44 -18.80 -19.68 -44.89
CA TYR A 44 -17.76 -19.74 -43.87
C TYR A 44 -17.80 -21.09 -43.14
N LYS A 45 -16.73 -21.89 -43.28
CA LYS A 45 -16.62 -23.24 -42.69
C LYS A 45 -15.90 -23.25 -41.33
N GLY A 46 -15.76 -22.09 -40.70
CA GLY A 46 -14.89 -21.92 -39.54
C GLY A 46 -13.43 -21.67 -39.94
N ILE A 47 -12.59 -21.51 -38.91
CA ILE A 47 -11.14 -21.39 -39.09
C ILE A 47 -10.61 -22.75 -39.51
N TRP A 48 -9.93 -22.82 -40.66
CA TRP A 48 -9.30 -24.05 -41.12
C TRP A 48 -8.30 -24.57 -40.06
N LYS A 49 -8.31 -25.88 -39.82
CA LYS A 49 -7.33 -26.58 -38.99
C LYS A 49 -6.79 -27.78 -39.77
N PRO A 50 -5.51 -28.13 -39.59
CA PRO A 50 -4.95 -29.35 -40.17
C PRO A 50 -5.69 -30.59 -39.64
N GLN A 51 -5.72 -31.65 -40.43
CA GLN A 51 -6.26 -32.94 -40.00
C GLN A 51 -5.26 -33.64 -39.09
N ASP A 52 -5.76 -34.29 -38.04
CA ASP A 52 -4.95 -35.13 -37.18
C ASP A 52 -4.62 -36.44 -37.90
N ILE A 53 -3.34 -36.62 -38.25
CA ILE A 53 -2.81 -37.84 -38.88
C ILE A 53 -2.10 -38.65 -37.79
N PRO A 54 -2.41 -39.96 -37.63
CA PRO A 54 -1.71 -40.80 -36.66
C PRO A 54 -0.20 -40.80 -36.87
N ASN A 55 0.55 -40.58 -35.79
CA ASN A 55 2.02 -40.62 -35.81
C ASN A 55 2.50 -42.08 -35.82
N LEU A 56 3.17 -42.51 -36.89
CA LEU A 56 3.76 -43.85 -37.00
C LEU A 56 4.91 -44.08 -36.01
N ASP A 57 5.62 -43.01 -35.64
CA ASP A 57 6.73 -43.04 -34.68
C ASP A 57 6.26 -42.85 -33.24
N TYR A 58 4.97 -43.04 -32.95
CA TYR A 58 4.46 -42.96 -31.60
C TYR A 58 4.98 -44.14 -30.77
N PHE A 59 5.61 -43.83 -29.64
CA PHE A 59 6.03 -44.82 -28.65
C PHE A 59 5.72 -44.35 -27.23
N GLU A 60 5.44 -45.30 -26.34
CA GLU A 60 5.27 -45.07 -24.92
C GLU A 60 6.43 -45.71 -24.14
N LEU A 61 7.21 -44.92 -23.41
CA LEU A 61 8.22 -45.42 -22.48
C LEU A 61 7.57 -45.68 -21.12
N LYS A 62 7.47 -46.95 -20.72
CA LYS A 62 6.97 -47.33 -19.39
C LYS A 62 7.91 -46.93 -18.26
N LYS A 63 9.22 -46.97 -18.51
CA LYS A 63 10.27 -46.50 -17.61
C LYS A 63 11.40 -45.90 -18.45
N PRO A 64 11.87 -44.69 -18.14
CA PRO A 64 13.09 -44.18 -18.73
C PRO A 64 14.29 -45.00 -18.24
N ASP A 65 15.18 -45.37 -19.16
CA ASP A 65 16.48 -45.95 -18.86
C ASP A 65 17.50 -44.81 -18.80
N PHE A 66 18.12 -44.60 -17.64
CA PHE A 66 19.06 -43.50 -17.41
C PHE A 66 20.46 -44.07 -17.18
N GLU A 67 21.45 -43.48 -17.84
CA GLU A 67 22.86 -43.74 -17.53
C GLU A 67 23.20 -43.29 -16.10
N PRO A 68 24.14 -43.96 -15.42
CA PRO A 68 24.52 -43.60 -14.06
C PRO A 68 25.06 -42.17 -13.99
N ILE A 69 24.53 -41.38 -13.05
CA ILE A 69 24.93 -39.99 -12.84
C ILE A 69 26.30 -39.94 -12.16
N ALA A 70 27.30 -39.35 -12.82
CA ALA A 70 28.67 -39.29 -12.32
C ALA A 70 29.06 -37.95 -11.67
N ALA A 71 28.38 -36.86 -12.01
CA ALA A 71 28.74 -35.52 -11.56
C ALA A 71 27.54 -34.58 -11.48
N ILE A 72 27.70 -33.49 -10.71
CA ILE A 72 26.77 -32.38 -10.63
C ILE A 72 27.49 -31.13 -11.14
N GLY A 73 26.86 -30.42 -12.08
CA GLY A 73 27.31 -29.11 -12.55
C GLY A 73 26.20 -28.08 -12.37
N ILE A 74 26.56 -26.85 -11.97
CA ILE A 74 25.65 -25.71 -11.94
C ILE A 74 26.04 -24.78 -13.08
N GLU A 75 25.21 -24.73 -14.12
CA GLU A 75 25.37 -23.83 -15.26
C GLU A 75 24.22 -22.83 -15.25
N ILE A 76 24.54 -21.55 -15.03
CA ILE A 76 23.57 -20.46 -15.00
C ILE A 76 24.06 -19.24 -15.78
N TRP A 77 23.16 -18.55 -16.46
CA TRP A 77 23.41 -17.23 -17.05
C TRP A 77 22.67 -16.17 -16.23
N THR A 78 23.41 -15.26 -15.59
CA THR A 78 22.85 -14.17 -14.77
C THR A 78 23.65 -12.89 -14.99
N MET A 79 22.97 -11.75 -14.91
CA MET A 79 23.60 -10.43 -14.88
C MET A 79 23.77 -9.92 -13.45
N GLN A 80 23.22 -10.66 -12.47
CA GLN A 80 23.20 -10.33 -11.05
C GLN A 80 24.16 -11.25 -10.29
N ASP A 81 25.01 -10.63 -9.48
CA ASP A 81 25.89 -11.31 -8.54
C ASP A 81 25.19 -11.65 -7.22
N GLY A 82 25.86 -12.41 -6.35
CA GLY A 82 25.39 -12.68 -4.98
C GLY A 82 24.43 -13.87 -4.85
N ILE A 83 24.43 -14.79 -5.82
CA ILE A 83 23.67 -16.05 -5.72
C ILE A 83 24.49 -17.07 -4.94
N LEU A 84 23.93 -17.58 -3.84
CA LEU A 84 24.56 -18.63 -3.03
C LEU A 84 23.81 -19.95 -3.18
N PHE A 85 24.55 -21.01 -3.51
CA PHE A 85 24.06 -22.38 -3.50
C PHE A 85 24.64 -23.11 -2.29
N ASP A 86 23.80 -23.83 -1.57
CA ASP A 86 24.16 -24.60 -0.39
C ASP A 86 23.25 -25.84 -0.32
N ASN A 87 23.66 -26.88 0.41
CA ASN A 87 22.84 -28.05 0.73
C ASN A 87 22.38 -28.88 -0.50
N ILE A 88 23.29 -29.17 -1.44
CA ILE A 88 23.00 -30.05 -2.58
C ILE A 88 22.91 -31.51 -2.11
N LEU A 89 21.70 -32.07 -2.14
CA LEU A 89 21.41 -33.46 -1.71
C LEU A 89 20.93 -34.29 -2.90
N ILE A 90 21.58 -35.43 -3.14
CA ILE A 90 21.09 -36.49 -4.05
C ILE A 90 20.57 -37.64 -3.18
N ALA A 91 19.27 -37.96 -3.32
CA ALA A 91 18.64 -39.07 -2.61
C ALA A 91 17.63 -39.78 -3.52
N GLN A 92 17.35 -41.05 -3.21
CA GLN A 92 16.36 -41.87 -3.92
C GLN A 92 14.99 -41.88 -3.21
N ASP A 93 14.94 -41.47 -1.95
CA ASP A 93 13.73 -41.47 -1.12
C ASP A 93 13.41 -40.05 -0.64
N ASP A 94 12.16 -39.64 -0.85
CA ASP A 94 11.62 -38.36 -0.43
C ASP A 94 11.69 -38.15 1.08
N LYS A 95 11.62 -39.23 1.88
CA LYS A 95 11.70 -39.13 3.35
C LYS A 95 13.06 -38.63 3.82
N ILE A 96 14.13 -39.04 3.15
CA ILE A 96 15.50 -38.59 3.46
C ILE A 96 15.60 -37.09 3.17
N ALA A 97 15.13 -36.66 2.00
CA ALA A 97 15.11 -35.25 1.62
C ALA A 97 14.28 -34.39 2.58
N ALA A 98 13.10 -34.88 3.00
CA ALA A 98 12.24 -34.19 3.96
C ALA A 98 12.92 -34.04 5.33
N SER A 99 13.52 -35.12 5.84
CA SER A 99 14.23 -35.09 7.13
C SER A 99 15.40 -34.12 7.11
N TYR A 100 16.20 -34.13 6.04
CA TYR A 100 17.34 -33.22 5.88
C TYR A 100 16.92 -31.76 5.76
N ARG A 101 15.80 -31.50 5.06
CA ARG A 101 15.22 -30.15 4.98
C ARG A 101 14.82 -29.62 6.35
N GLU A 102 14.20 -30.46 7.18
CA GLU A 102 13.75 -30.10 8.52
C GLU A 102 14.91 -29.88 9.50
N THR A 103 15.97 -30.69 9.40
CA THR A 103 17.13 -30.58 10.31
C THR A 103 18.11 -29.49 9.93
N THR A 104 18.38 -29.32 8.62
CA THR A 104 19.51 -28.52 8.14
C THR A 104 19.05 -27.16 7.61
N TRP A 105 18.12 -27.18 6.65
CA TRP A 105 17.69 -25.95 5.96
C TRP A 105 16.72 -25.12 6.79
N LYS A 106 15.73 -25.74 7.41
CA LYS A 106 14.62 -25.04 8.08
C LYS A 106 15.07 -24.15 9.26
N PRO A 107 15.98 -24.56 10.15
CA PRO A 107 16.43 -23.71 11.25
C PRO A 107 17.18 -22.47 10.75
N LYS A 108 18.03 -22.63 9.72
CA LYS A 108 18.73 -21.52 9.06
C LYS A 108 17.73 -20.58 8.39
N PHE A 109 16.79 -21.13 7.64
CA PHE A 109 15.77 -20.36 6.93
C PHE A 109 14.88 -19.52 7.86
N THR A 110 14.47 -20.06 9.02
CA THR A 110 13.65 -19.29 9.97
C THR A 110 14.40 -18.06 10.49
N ILE A 111 15.69 -18.21 10.82
CA ILE A 111 16.53 -17.11 11.31
C ILE A 111 16.77 -16.09 10.19
N GLU A 112 17.10 -16.54 8.98
CA GLU A 112 17.33 -15.66 7.83
C GLU A 112 16.07 -14.87 7.46
N LYS A 113 14.90 -15.51 7.51
CA LYS A 113 13.62 -14.85 7.23
C LYS A 113 13.25 -13.81 8.28
N GLU A 114 13.58 -14.05 9.55
CA GLU A 114 13.39 -13.07 10.62
C GLU A 114 14.31 -11.86 10.44
N LYS A 115 15.60 -12.10 10.17
CA LYS A 115 16.56 -11.02 9.87
C LYS A 115 16.17 -10.21 8.63
N GLN A 116 15.71 -10.85 7.56
CA GLN A 116 15.23 -10.15 6.37
C GLN A 116 14.02 -9.26 6.69
N LYS A 117 13.09 -9.71 7.54
CA LYS A 117 11.96 -8.86 7.97
C LYS A 117 12.43 -7.67 8.80
N GLU A 118 13.41 -7.86 9.68
CA GLU A 118 14.00 -6.77 10.47
C GLU A 118 14.71 -5.77 9.56
N GLU A 119 15.52 -6.25 8.62
CA GLU A 119 16.18 -5.42 7.59
C GLU A 119 15.14 -4.70 6.70
N ASP A 120 14.07 -5.36 6.26
CA ASP A 120 12.99 -4.74 5.49
C ASP A 120 12.23 -3.65 6.28
N VAL A 121 12.12 -3.83 7.61
CA VAL A 121 11.50 -2.85 8.52
C VAL A 121 12.43 -1.67 8.77
N GLU A 122 13.73 -1.91 8.95
CA GLU A 122 14.75 -0.86 9.14
C GLU A 122 15.03 -0.08 7.84
N THR A 123 14.99 -0.74 6.69
CA THR A 123 15.09 -0.12 5.35
C THR A 123 13.72 0.43 4.87
N GLY A 124 12.69 0.33 5.72
CA GLY A 124 11.27 0.58 5.49
C GLY A 124 10.83 2.02 5.19
N SER A 125 11.65 2.83 4.51
CA SER A 125 11.16 4.02 3.83
C SER A 125 10.20 3.67 2.66
N SER A 126 10.32 2.47 2.08
CA SER A 126 9.48 1.98 0.99
C SER A 126 8.12 1.45 1.44
N GLY A 127 8.06 0.79 2.61
CA GLY A 127 6.83 0.23 3.20
C GLY A 127 5.90 1.29 3.78
N LEU A 128 6.44 2.26 4.53
CA LEU A 128 5.66 3.38 5.08
C LEU A 128 5.16 4.32 3.98
N ALA A 129 5.96 4.62 2.95
CA ALA A 129 5.51 5.45 1.82
C ALA A 129 4.37 4.79 1.03
N SER A 130 4.42 3.46 0.85
CA SER A 130 3.35 2.70 0.20
C SER A 130 2.07 2.66 1.04
N PHE A 131 2.19 2.60 2.36
CA PHE A 131 1.06 2.66 3.28
C PHE A 131 0.47 4.07 3.37
N GLN A 132 1.31 5.12 3.44
CA GLN A 132 0.89 6.52 3.39
C GLN A 132 0.10 6.82 2.13
N LYS A 133 0.59 6.40 0.94
CA LYS A 133 -0.13 6.59 -0.33
C LYS A 133 -1.52 5.96 -0.31
N LYS A 134 -1.65 4.73 0.19
CA LYS A 134 -2.96 4.06 0.32
C LYS A 134 -3.92 4.80 1.25
N VAL A 135 -3.41 5.39 2.33
CA VAL A 135 -4.21 6.19 3.27
C VAL A 135 -4.67 7.49 2.63
N PHE A 136 -3.78 8.22 1.94
CA PHE A 136 -4.13 9.46 1.23
C PHE A 136 -5.11 9.22 0.08
N ASP A 137 -4.94 8.15 -0.69
CA ASP A 137 -5.87 7.75 -1.76
C ASP A 137 -7.29 7.49 -1.22
N LEU A 138 -7.40 6.93 -0.01
CA LEU A 138 -8.69 6.71 0.63
C LEU A 138 -9.32 8.04 1.10
N LEU A 139 -8.52 8.96 1.64
CA LEU A 139 -8.98 10.30 2.04
C LEU A 139 -9.49 11.12 0.85
N TYR A 140 -8.81 11.06 -0.29
CA TYR A 140 -9.27 11.72 -1.53
C TYR A 140 -10.61 11.14 -2.03
N LYS A 141 -10.78 9.81 -1.97
CA LYS A 141 -12.07 9.17 -2.31
C LYS A 141 -13.21 9.59 -1.38
N ILE A 142 -12.92 9.74 -0.09
CA ILE A 142 -13.91 10.21 0.90
C ILE A 142 -14.29 11.68 0.63
N ALA A 143 -13.33 12.50 0.20
CA ALA A 143 -13.57 13.91 -0.15
C ALA A 143 -14.49 14.10 -1.37
N ASP A 144 -14.63 13.08 -2.23
CA ASP A 144 -15.51 13.10 -3.41
C ASP A 144 -16.94 12.61 -3.15
N ILE A 145 -17.30 12.29 -1.91
CA ILE A 145 -18.66 11.90 -1.55
C ILE A 145 -19.60 13.12 -1.70
N PRO A 146 -20.78 12.98 -2.34
CA PRO A 146 -21.68 14.09 -2.65
C PRO A 146 -22.15 14.89 -1.43
N PHE A 147 -22.20 14.26 -0.26
CA PHE A 147 -22.52 14.89 1.03
C PHE A 147 -21.47 15.94 1.48
N LEU A 148 -20.20 15.77 1.10
CA LEU A 148 -19.08 16.66 1.49
C LEU A 148 -18.71 17.69 0.40
N SER A 149 -19.47 17.75 -0.69
CA SER A 149 -19.22 18.61 -1.85
C SER A 149 -19.04 20.10 -1.51
N ALA A 150 -19.77 20.62 -0.52
CA ALA A 150 -19.65 22.02 -0.06
C ALA A 150 -18.32 22.32 0.66
N TYR A 151 -17.67 21.31 1.22
CA TYR A 151 -16.40 21.43 1.95
C TYR A 151 -15.22 20.87 1.17
N LYS A 152 -15.49 20.39 -0.06
CA LYS A 152 -14.53 19.75 -0.95
C LYS A 152 -13.20 20.49 -0.96
N LEU A 153 -13.18 21.75 -1.39
CA LEU A 153 -11.95 22.55 -1.51
C LEU A 153 -11.15 22.62 -0.20
N LYS A 154 -11.83 22.77 0.94
CA LYS A 154 -11.17 22.82 2.26
C LYS A 154 -10.59 21.46 2.67
N ILE A 155 -11.27 20.37 2.33
CA ILE A 155 -10.80 19.01 2.62
C ILE A 155 -9.58 18.68 1.76
N TYR A 156 -9.63 19.02 0.47
CA TYR A 156 -8.50 18.86 -0.45
C TYR A 156 -7.27 19.66 0.02
N ASP A 157 -7.45 20.92 0.45
CA ASP A 157 -6.37 21.75 0.99
C ASP A 157 -5.74 21.16 2.27
N ILE A 158 -6.55 20.52 3.13
CA ILE A 158 -6.07 19.88 4.36
C ILE A 158 -5.32 18.59 4.04
N ILE A 159 -5.80 17.80 3.08
CA ILE A 159 -5.12 16.56 2.64
C ILE A 159 -3.78 16.91 1.98
N GLU A 160 -3.74 17.93 1.11
CA GLU A 160 -2.51 18.39 0.45
C GLU A 160 -1.49 18.96 1.46
N LYS A 161 -1.94 19.72 2.47
CA LYS A 161 -1.08 20.15 3.58
C LYS A 161 -0.59 18.98 4.43
N GLY A 162 -1.43 17.97 4.61
CA GLY A 162 -1.09 16.72 5.29
C GLY A 162 -0.05 15.90 4.55
N GLU A 163 -0.05 15.88 3.21
CA GLU A 163 0.98 15.22 2.40
C GLU A 163 2.32 15.95 2.50
N LYS A 164 2.31 17.29 2.57
CA LYS A 164 3.52 18.12 2.69
C LYS A 164 4.11 18.14 4.10
N GLN A 165 3.34 17.84 5.14
CA GLN A 165 3.78 17.90 6.53
C GLN A 165 3.39 16.64 7.33
N PRO A 166 4.29 15.64 7.45
CA PRO A 166 3.98 14.34 8.04
C PRO A 166 3.58 14.41 9.53
N ASN A 167 4.11 15.37 10.29
CA ASN A 167 3.77 15.54 11.71
C ASN A 167 2.34 16.05 11.91
N LEU A 168 1.82 16.86 10.98
CA LEU A 168 0.47 17.41 11.03
C LEU A 168 -0.57 16.35 10.64
N THR A 169 -0.25 15.49 9.66
CA THR A 169 -1.09 14.37 9.23
C THR A 169 -1.35 13.38 10.35
N ILE A 170 -0.30 13.04 11.12
CA ILE A 170 -0.40 12.15 12.27
C ILE A 170 -1.35 12.76 13.32
N GLY A 171 -1.24 14.06 13.60
CA GLY A 171 -2.13 14.76 14.52
C GLY A 171 -3.60 14.74 14.09
N ILE A 172 -3.89 14.98 12.80
CA ILE A 172 -5.24 14.94 12.24
C ILE A 172 -5.83 13.53 12.32
N LEU A 173 -5.09 12.51 11.88
CA LEU A 173 -5.54 11.11 11.91
C LEU A 173 -5.80 10.62 13.35
N VAL A 174 -4.93 10.94 14.31
CA VAL A 174 -5.13 10.61 15.72
C VAL A 174 -6.37 11.32 16.27
N SER A 175 -6.58 12.60 15.93
CA SER A 175 -7.77 13.34 16.38
C SER A 175 -9.09 12.76 15.84
N VAL A 176 -9.10 12.34 14.56
CA VAL A 176 -10.28 11.71 13.94
C VAL A 176 -10.58 10.37 14.59
N VAL A 177 -9.57 9.54 14.82
CA VAL A 177 -9.73 8.24 15.50
C VAL A 177 -10.21 8.41 16.93
N VAL A 178 -9.68 9.38 17.69
CA VAL A 178 -10.12 9.68 19.06
C VAL A 178 -11.57 10.18 19.08
N VAL A 179 -11.99 11.03 18.12
CA VAL A 179 -13.37 11.49 18.02
C VAL A 179 -14.31 10.33 17.68
N PHE A 180 -13.97 9.49 16.71
CA PHE A 180 -14.77 8.31 16.36
C PHE A 180 -14.87 7.31 17.51
N LEU A 181 -13.76 7.04 18.21
CA LEU A 181 -13.76 6.20 19.42
C LEU A 181 -14.62 6.82 20.53
N SER A 182 -14.54 8.13 20.77
CA SER A 182 -15.35 8.80 21.78
C SER A 182 -16.85 8.76 21.47
N ILE A 183 -17.23 8.87 20.20
CA ILE A 183 -18.62 8.75 19.73
C ILE A 183 -19.08 7.29 19.87
N PHE A 184 -18.24 6.33 19.48
CA PHE A 184 -18.52 4.91 19.61
C PHE A 184 -18.68 4.48 21.08
N PHE A 185 -17.83 4.98 21.99
CA PHE A 185 -17.96 4.79 23.43
C PHE A 185 -19.20 5.47 24.00
N ARG A 186 -19.58 6.66 23.52
CA ARG A 186 -20.85 7.31 23.92
C ARG A 186 -22.08 6.54 23.42
N ILE A 187 -22.02 5.89 22.27
CA ILE A 187 -23.11 5.06 21.74
C ILE A 187 -23.20 3.73 22.51
N LEU A 188 -22.07 3.13 22.87
CA LEU A 188 -22.03 1.86 23.62
C LEU A 188 -22.32 2.00 25.12
N PHE A 189 -21.97 3.13 25.75
CA PHE A 189 -22.10 3.32 27.21
C PHE A 189 -23.05 4.47 27.62
N GLY A 190 -23.64 5.20 26.67
CA GLY A 190 -24.50 6.36 26.94
C GLY A 190 -25.98 6.02 27.08
N GLY A 191 -26.37 5.34 28.16
CA GLY A 191 -27.78 5.02 28.43
C GLY A 191 -28.12 4.96 29.91
N LYS A 192 -28.44 6.13 30.51
CA LYS A 192 -29.53 6.40 31.48
C LYS A 192 -29.28 7.74 32.19
N LYS A 193 -30.16 8.72 31.95
CA LYS A 193 -30.49 9.74 32.97
C LYS A 193 -31.76 9.28 33.68
N PRO A 194 -31.85 9.37 35.02
CA PRO A 194 -33.08 9.04 35.73
C PRO A 194 -34.16 10.10 35.51
N ALA A 195 -35.40 9.65 35.41
CA ALA A 195 -36.58 10.48 35.25
C ALA A 195 -36.81 11.36 36.49
N THR A 196 -37.05 12.66 36.26
CA THR A 196 -37.52 13.62 37.26
C THR A 196 -38.95 13.29 37.67
N ARG A 197 -39.15 12.91 38.95
CA ARG A 197 -40.45 12.93 39.63
C ARG A 197 -40.57 14.27 40.36
N VAL A 198 -41.62 15.02 40.05
CA VAL A 198 -41.98 16.28 40.72
C VAL A 198 -42.69 15.96 42.03
N GLU A 199 -42.16 16.43 43.16
CA GLU A 199 -42.98 16.82 44.31
C GLU A 199 -42.34 17.97 45.10
N LYS A 200 -43.10 19.08 45.13
CA LYS A 200 -43.23 20.19 46.09
C LYS A 200 -41.99 20.83 46.74
N THR A 201 -41.84 22.09 46.35
CA THR A 201 -41.33 23.27 47.06
C THR A 201 -41.44 23.20 48.58
N ASN A 202 -40.34 23.50 49.27
CA ASN A 202 -40.28 24.56 50.30
C ASN A 202 -38.83 24.80 50.82
N THR A 203 -38.52 26.09 50.96
CA THR A 203 -37.67 26.69 52.01
C THR A 203 -36.17 26.97 51.73
N GLU A 204 -35.91 28.27 51.61
CA GLU A 204 -34.89 29.11 52.28
C GLU A 204 -33.38 28.74 52.30
N THR A 205 -32.60 29.65 51.70
CA THR A 205 -31.58 30.51 52.30
C THR A 205 -30.56 29.94 53.32
N SER A 206 -29.30 30.28 53.03
CA SER A 206 -28.17 30.60 53.95
C SER A 206 -27.13 29.53 54.32
N THR A 207 -25.92 29.81 53.82
CA THR A 207 -24.71 30.13 54.61
C THR A 207 -23.97 29.02 55.38
N ASN A 208 -22.76 28.74 54.86
CA ASN A 208 -21.45 28.50 55.49
C ASN A 208 -21.24 27.55 56.68
N GLN A 209 -19.98 27.11 56.71
CA GLN A 209 -19.20 26.46 57.78
C GLN A 209 -19.36 24.94 57.79
N GLY A 210 -18.31 24.14 57.94
CA GLY A 210 -16.92 24.40 58.29
C GLY A 210 -16.36 23.15 58.97
N GLY A 211 -15.06 22.90 58.84
CA GLY A 211 -14.30 21.93 59.65
C GLY A 211 -14.49 20.46 59.27
N GLU A 212 -13.53 19.56 59.48
CA GLU A 212 -12.16 19.63 59.99
C GLU A 212 -11.58 18.20 59.86
N GLN A 213 -10.26 18.11 59.63
CA GLN A 213 -9.30 17.04 60.04
C GLN A 213 -9.67 15.55 59.93
N SER A 214 -8.76 14.60 59.76
CA SER A 214 -7.29 14.42 59.70
C SER A 214 -7.15 13.01 59.07
N GLU A 215 -6.04 12.49 58.56
CA GLU A 215 -4.68 12.34 59.10
C GLU A 215 -3.93 11.61 57.96
N GLU A 216 -2.84 12.17 57.46
CA GLU A 216 -1.45 11.84 57.84
C GLU A 216 -0.84 10.72 56.98
N ASN A 217 -0.15 11.12 55.91
CA ASN A 217 1.32 11.17 55.74
C ASN A 217 2.00 9.78 55.66
N LYS A 218 2.80 9.51 54.62
CA LYS A 218 4.16 10.04 54.46
C LYS A 218 4.79 9.65 53.11
N GLU A 219 5.45 10.65 52.52
CA GLU A 219 6.42 10.64 51.42
C GLU A 219 7.70 9.87 51.83
N GLU A 220 8.62 9.45 50.96
CA GLU A 220 9.62 10.27 50.25
C GLU A 220 10.44 9.28 49.36
N GLU A 221 10.57 9.43 48.03
CA GLU A 221 11.61 10.18 47.28
C GLU A 221 13.07 9.86 47.74
N THR A 222 14.00 9.31 46.94
CA THR A 222 14.70 9.97 45.82
C THR A 222 15.84 9.09 45.23
N ALA A 223 16.13 9.34 43.94
CA ALA A 223 17.43 9.41 43.27
C ALA A 223 18.36 8.18 43.00
N ALA A 224 18.73 8.04 41.73
CA ALA A 224 19.81 7.23 41.13
C ALA A 224 21.15 8.03 41.02
N PRO A 225 22.21 7.56 40.32
CA PRO A 225 23.04 6.34 40.42
C PRO A 225 24.55 6.69 40.64
N PRO A 226 25.50 5.72 40.57
CA PRO A 226 26.64 5.95 39.66
C PRO A 226 27.19 4.70 38.93
N ALA A 227 28.13 4.94 38.01
CA ALA A 227 28.59 4.07 36.93
C ALA A 227 29.95 3.36 37.13
N ARG A 228 30.13 2.30 36.32
CA ARG A 228 31.36 1.70 35.72
C ARG A 228 32.46 1.07 36.60
N ARG A 229 32.80 -0.18 36.25
CA ARG A 229 34.18 -0.71 36.36
C ARG A 229 34.59 -1.51 35.12
N ARG A 230 35.70 -1.12 34.50
CA ARG A 230 36.47 -1.86 33.47
C ARG A 230 37.32 -2.94 34.15
N VAL A 231 37.58 -4.06 33.47
CA VAL A 231 38.65 -5.02 33.81
C VAL A 231 39.54 -5.24 32.57
N ARG A 232 40.86 -5.32 32.79
CA ARG A 232 41.93 -5.48 31.78
C ARG A 232 42.86 -6.62 32.25
N ARG A 233 43.13 -7.59 31.35
CA ARG A 233 44.28 -8.52 31.13
C ARG A 233 45.12 -9.18 32.26
N GLY A 234 45.42 -10.46 32.00
CA GLY A 234 46.57 -11.32 32.38
C GLY A 234 46.17 -12.77 32.05
N ASP A 235 46.87 -13.65 31.33
CA ASP A 235 48.26 -13.76 30.84
C ASP A 235 48.31 -14.18 29.36
#